data_AF-A0A3D5Z5X6-F1
#
_entry.id   AF-A0A3D5Z5X6-F1
#
_cell.length_a   1.000
_cell.length_b   1.000
_cell.length_c   1.000
_cell.angle_alpha   90.00
_cell.angle_beta   90.00
_cell.angle_gamma   90.00
#
_symmetry.space_group_name_H-M   'P 1'
#
loop_
_entity.id
_entity.type
_entity.pdbx_description
1 polymer ?
#
loop_
_entity_poly.entity_id
_entity_poly.type
_entity_poly.pdbx_seq_one_letter_code
_entity_poly.pdbx_strand_id
1 'polypeptide(L)'
;MKKNGYTVVELLVLIGIIALSAVLILPKLSLAFQDKREVTYETDLRTYLKDAEIYGETKKEEIKNQDEYIVTVKELAEAGYIVTINDDVKDPRNQSSMLGVKIKLSYDETLDKVYAEIV
;
A
#
# COMPACT_ATOMS: atom_id res chain seq x y z
N MET A 1 -58.04 10.71 17.06
CA MET A 1 -56.73 10.57 16.40
C MET A 1 -56.95 10.01 15.00
N LYS A 2 -56.64 10.74 13.92
CA LYS A 2 -56.75 10.22 12.54
C LYS A 2 -55.63 9.19 12.34
N LYS A 3 -55.99 7.94 12.02
CA LYS A 3 -55.03 6.90 11.63
C LYS A 3 -54.70 7.09 10.15
N ASN A 4 -53.58 7.74 9.86
CA ASN A 4 -53.07 7.89 8.49
C ASN A 4 -52.30 6.60 8.12
N GLY A 5 -53.00 5.60 7.61
CA GLY A 5 -52.37 4.39 7.07
C GLY A 5 -51.89 4.62 5.64
N TYR A 6 -50.80 3.97 5.26
CA TYR A 6 -50.31 3.96 3.88
C TYR A 6 -51.26 3.17 2.98
N THR A 7 -51.46 3.67 1.77
CA THR A 7 -52.19 2.98 0.71
C THR A 7 -51.29 1.96 0.01
N VAL A 8 -51.91 0.92 -0.58
CA VAL A 8 -51.19 -0.11 -1.36
C VAL A 8 -50.42 0.51 -2.53
N VAL A 9 -50.95 1.59 -3.12
CA VAL A 9 -50.32 2.29 -4.24
C VAL A 9 -49.05 3.00 -3.78
N GLU A 10 -49.07 3.70 -2.64
CA GLU A 10 -47.87 4.34 -2.08
C GLU A 10 -46.78 3.32 -1.77
N LEU A 11 -47.15 2.12 -1.32
CA LEU A 11 -46.21 1.03 -1.08
C LEU A 11 -45.55 0.54 -2.38
N LEU A 12 -46.31 0.40 -3.46
CA LEU A 12 -45.78 -0.03 -4.76
C LEU A 12 -44.82 1.00 -5.36
N VAL A 13 -45.15 2.29 -5.26
CA VAL A 13 -44.26 3.38 -5.70
C VAL A 13 -42.95 3.37 -4.92
N LEU A 14 -43.02 3.19 -3.60
CA LEU A 14 -41.83 3.11 -2.75
C LEU A 14 -40.93 1.92 -3.13
N ILE A 15 -41.51 0.74 -3.35
CA ILE A 15 -40.77 -0.45 -3.79
C ILE A 15 -40.07 -0.19 -5.13
N GLY A 16 -40.75 0.46 -6.08
CA GLY A 16 -40.16 0.83 -7.37
C GLY A 16 -38.95 1.77 -7.23
N ILE A 17 -39.05 2.77 -6.35
CA ILE A 17 -37.95 3.70 -6.08
C ILE A 17 -36.76 2.99 -5.43
N ILE A 18 -37.00 2.08 -4.48
CA ILE A 18 -35.94 1.30 -3.81
C ILE A 18 -35.25 0.37 -4.83
N ALA A 19 -36.03 -0.31 -5.68
CA ALA A 19 -35.49 -1.19 -6.72
C ALA A 19 -34.61 -0.44 -7.71
N LEU A 20 -35.06 0.73 -8.20
CA LEU A 20 -34.29 1.56 -9.11
C LEU A 20 -33.01 2.09 -8.44
N SER A 21 -33.12 2.51 -7.18
CA SER A 21 -31.97 3.01 -6.41
C SER A 21 -30.93 1.93 -6.16
N ALA A 22 -31.35 0.69 -5.88
CA ALA A 22 -30.44 -0.43 -5.66
C ALA A 22 -29.55 -0.70 -6.87
N VAL A 23 -30.10 -0.65 -8.10
CA VAL A 23 -29.33 -0.86 -9.35
C VAL A 23 -28.19 0.16 -9.49
N LEU A 24 -28.37 1.40 -9.02
CA LEU A 24 -27.36 2.46 -9.09
C LEU A 24 -26.29 2.35 -7.99
N ILE A 25 -26.64 1.80 -6.84
CA ILE A 25 -25.76 1.73 -5.65
C ILE A 25 -24.86 0.49 -5.67
N LEU A 26 -25.38 -0.66 -6.14
CA LEU A 26 -24.68 -1.95 -6.11
C LEU A 26 -23.30 -1.94 -6.83
N PRO A 27 -23.12 -1.35 -8.02
CA PRO A 27 -21.82 -1.32 -8.69
C PRO A 27 -20.76 -0.53 -7.90
N LYS A 28 -21.16 0.56 -7.22
CA LYS A 28 -20.26 1.41 -6.43
C LYS A 28 -19.78 0.68 -5.17
N LEU A 29 -20.65 -0.12 -4.55
CA LEU A 29 -20.27 -1.00 -3.44
C LEU A 29 -19.25 -2.05 -3.90
N SER A 30 -19.44 -2.65 -5.08
CA SER A 30 -18.51 -3.65 -5.63
C SER A 30 -17.07 -3.13 -5.80
N LEU A 31 -16.90 -1.85 -6.16
CA LEU A 31 -15.57 -1.23 -6.28
C LEU A 31 -14.90 -0.98 -4.92
N ALA A 32 -15.70 -0.74 -3.88
CA ALA A 32 -15.18 -0.59 -2.51
C ALA A 32 -14.69 -1.93 -1.91
N PHE A 33 -15.19 -3.06 -2.43
CA PHE A 33 -14.75 -4.40 -2.06
C PHE A 33 -13.63 -4.97 -2.94
N GLN A 34 -13.08 -4.18 -3.87
CA GLN A 34 -11.91 -4.63 -4.62
C GLN A 34 -10.75 -4.86 -3.66
N ASP A 35 -10.14 -6.03 -3.74
CA ASP A 35 -8.96 -6.37 -2.97
C ASP A 35 -7.79 -5.48 -3.42
N LYS A 36 -7.46 -4.48 -2.60
CA LYS A 36 -6.36 -3.55 -2.86
C LYS A 36 -5.04 -3.99 -2.24
N ARG A 37 -5.00 -5.15 -1.57
CA ARG A 37 -3.82 -5.58 -0.82
C ARG A 37 -2.58 -5.71 -1.69
N GLU A 38 -2.72 -6.21 -2.92
CA GLU A 38 -1.61 -6.29 -3.87
C GLU A 38 -1.10 -4.89 -4.27
N VAL A 39 -2.02 -3.98 -4.58
CA VAL A 39 -1.67 -2.62 -4.96
C VAL A 39 -0.99 -1.88 -3.80
N THR A 40 -1.47 -2.08 -2.57
CA THR A 40 -0.85 -1.54 -1.36
C THR A 40 0.54 -2.14 -1.17
N TYR A 41 0.71 -3.45 -1.29
CA TYR A 41 2.02 -4.11 -1.19
C TYR A 41 3.04 -3.51 -2.18
N GLU A 42 2.67 -3.40 -3.46
CA GLU A 42 3.52 -2.81 -4.50
C GLU A 42 3.85 -1.33 -4.24
N THR A 43 2.92 -0.60 -3.64
CA THR A 43 3.12 0.81 -3.27
C THR A 43 4.08 0.93 -2.08
N ASP A 44 3.92 0.07 -1.07
CA ASP A 44 4.77 0.02 0.11
C ASP A 44 6.21 -0.36 -0.29
N LEU A 45 6.38 -1.41 -1.11
CA LEU A 45 7.68 -1.80 -1.64
C LEU A 45 8.38 -0.67 -2.41
N ARG A 46 7.65 0.03 -3.28
CA ARG A 46 8.22 1.16 -4.04
C ARG A 46 8.66 2.29 -3.12
N THR A 47 7.94 2.49 -2.02
CA THR A 47 8.30 3.48 -1.01
C THR A 47 9.58 3.04 -0.30
N TYR A 48 9.68 1.77 0.11
CA TYR A 48 10.89 1.24 0.74
C TYR A 48 12.11 1.27 -0.17
N LEU A 49 11.95 1.03 -1.47
CA LEU A 49 13.03 1.16 -2.44
C LEU A 49 13.52 2.61 -2.52
N LYS A 50 12.62 3.59 -2.57
CA LYS A 50 13.00 5.01 -2.53
C LYS A 50 13.68 5.39 -1.22
N ASP A 51 13.18 4.90 -0.10
CA ASP A 51 13.78 5.16 1.20
C ASP A 51 15.18 4.53 1.31
N ALA A 52 15.37 3.35 0.70
CA ALA A 52 16.66 2.69 0.56
C ALA A 52 17.61 3.46 -0.36
N GLU A 53 17.12 4.03 -1.47
CA GLU A 53 17.90 4.94 -2.33
C GLU A 53 18.37 6.16 -1.53
N ILE A 54 17.48 6.82 -0.78
CA ILE A 54 17.84 7.99 0.04
C ILE A 54 18.87 7.59 1.12
N TYR A 55 18.69 6.44 1.77
CA TYR A 55 19.69 5.89 2.70
C TYR A 55 21.03 5.67 2.00
N GLY A 56 21.01 5.03 0.83
CA GLY A 56 22.19 4.74 0.02
C GLY A 56 22.92 5.99 -0.47
N GLU A 57 22.20 7.06 -0.78
CA GLU A 57 22.79 8.35 -1.14
C GLU A 57 23.69 8.92 -0.02
N THR A 58 23.37 8.64 1.25
CA THR A 58 24.24 9.01 2.39
C THR A 58 25.48 8.13 2.53
N LYS A 59 25.51 7.00 1.80
CA LYS A 59 26.50 5.93 1.85
C LYS A 59 27.20 5.70 0.50
N LYS A 60 27.09 6.63 -0.45
CA LYS A 60 27.64 6.51 -1.82
C LYS A 60 29.06 5.98 -1.88
N GLU A 61 29.96 6.53 -1.07
CA GLU A 61 31.37 6.13 -1.09
C GLU A 61 31.58 4.70 -0.60
N GLU A 62 30.74 4.20 0.32
CA GLU A 62 30.79 2.81 0.75
C GLU A 62 30.28 1.87 -0.35
N ILE A 63 29.19 2.26 -1.03
CA ILE A 63 28.58 1.50 -2.12
C ILE A 63 29.51 1.41 -3.34
N LYS A 64 30.19 2.50 -3.71
CA LYS A 64 31.15 2.53 -4.83
C LYS A 64 32.30 1.54 -4.66
N ASN A 65 32.70 1.26 -3.41
CA ASN A 65 33.85 0.43 -3.10
C ASN A 65 33.49 -1.04 -2.82
N GLN A 66 32.21 -1.40 -2.94
CA GLN A 66 31.72 -2.78 -2.72
C GLN A 66 31.03 -3.31 -3.96
N ASP A 67 31.31 -4.57 -4.31
CA ASP A 67 30.62 -5.26 -5.41
C ASP A 67 29.12 -5.45 -5.12
N GLU A 68 28.75 -5.55 -3.84
CA GLU A 68 27.37 -5.75 -3.41
C GLU A 68 27.12 -5.12 -2.04
N TYR A 69 26.20 -4.14 -1.99
CA TYR A 69 25.76 -3.49 -0.76
C TYR A 69 24.29 -3.85 -0.51
N ILE A 70 24.02 -4.74 0.43
CA ILE A 70 22.66 -5.19 0.76
C ILE A 70 22.24 -4.61 2.11
N VAL A 71 21.06 -4.02 2.13
CA VAL A 71 20.37 -3.57 3.35
C VAL A 71 19.05 -4.30 3.48
N THR A 72 18.56 -4.41 4.71
CA THR A 72 17.25 -4.96 5.02
C THR A 72 16.27 -3.85 5.36
N VAL A 73 14.97 -4.12 5.18
CA VAL A 73 13.90 -3.22 5.66
C VAL A 73 14.04 -2.95 7.16
N LYS A 74 14.53 -3.94 7.93
CA LYS A 74 14.87 -3.74 9.34
C LYS A 74 15.93 -2.66 9.56
N GLU A 75 17.04 -2.72 8.84
CA GLU A 75 18.13 -1.74 8.98
C GLU A 75 17.66 -0.34 8.57
N LEU A 76 16.84 -0.24 7.53
CA LEU A 76 16.23 1.03 7.12
C LEU A 76 15.25 1.58 8.17
N ALA A 77 14.49 0.70 8.83
CA ALA A 77 13.63 1.08 9.94
C ALA A 77 14.44 1.56 11.16
N GLU A 78 15.50 0.83 11.54
CA GLU A 78 16.40 1.22 12.64
C GLU A 78 17.14 2.53 12.35
N ALA A 79 17.47 2.79 11.08
CA ALA A 79 18.05 4.04 10.62
C ALA A 79 17.03 5.20 10.51
N GLY A 80 15.73 4.94 10.74
CA GLY A 80 14.67 5.95 10.74
C GLY A 80 14.13 6.33 9.36
N TYR A 81 14.44 5.55 8.32
CA TYR A 81 13.95 5.77 6.96
C TYR A 81 12.58 5.12 6.72
N ILE A 82 12.27 4.05 7.47
CA ILE A 82 10.97 3.36 7.40
C ILE A 82 10.27 3.45 8.76
N VAL A 83 9.00 3.83 8.75
CA VAL A 83 8.16 3.87 9.96
C VAL A 83 7.64 2.48 10.28
N THR A 84 7.84 2.04 11.52
CA THR A 84 7.30 0.78 12.04
C THR A 84 6.10 1.03 12.96
N ILE A 85 5.22 0.04 13.05
CA ILE A 85 4.12 0.03 14.03
C ILE A 85 4.34 -1.20 14.91
N ASN A 86 4.51 -0.99 16.22
CA ASN A 86 4.89 -2.05 17.16
C ASN A 86 6.16 -2.79 16.74
N ASP A 87 7.18 -2.04 16.31
CA ASP A 87 8.47 -2.56 15.86
C ASP A 87 8.41 -3.52 14.67
N ASP A 88 7.34 -3.46 13.86
CA ASP A 88 7.19 -4.31 12.67
C ASP A 88 6.65 -3.54 11.46
N VAL A 89 6.88 -4.14 10.30
CA VAL A 89 6.35 -3.75 9.00
C VAL A 89 5.63 -4.98 8.43
N LYS A 90 4.33 -4.87 8.17
CA LYS A 90 3.50 -6.01 7.79
C LYS A 90 3.15 -5.98 6.31
N ASP A 91 3.26 -7.14 5.66
CA ASP A 91 2.76 -7.33 4.29
C ASP A 91 1.23 -7.26 4.30
N PRO A 92 0.60 -6.32 3.57
CA PRO A 92 -0.85 -6.15 3.58
C PRO A 92 -1.61 -7.36 3.01
N ARG A 93 -0.96 -8.24 2.22
CA ARG A 93 -1.56 -9.43 1.61
C ARG A 93 -1.79 -10.55 2.61
N ASN A 94 -0.82 -10.76 3.51
CA ASN A 94 -0.79 -11.95 4.40
C ASN A 94 -0.41 -11.67 5.86
N GLN A 95 -0.11 -10.42 6.23
CA GLN A 95 0.29 -9.97 7.58
C GLN A 95 1.64 -10.55 8.07
N SER A 96 2.45 -11.11 7.17
CA SER A 96 3.81 -11.53 7.46
C SER A 96 4.73 -10.32 7.67
N SER A 97 5.82 -10.49 8.42
CA SER A 97 6.79 -9.42 8.63
C SER A 97 7.63 -9.20 7.37
N MET A 98 7.83 -7.95 7.00
CA MET A 98 8.67 -7.51 5.88
C MET A 98 10.06 -7.06 6.31
N LEU A 99 10.37 -7.06 7.60
CA LEU A 99 11.66 -6.61 8.13
C LEU A 99 12.86 -7.37 7.53
N GLY A 100 12.66 -8.63 7.14
CA GLY A 100 13.68 -9.47 6.52
C GLY A 100 13.86 -9.29 5.01
N VAL A 101 13.06 -8.43 4.36
CA VAL A 101 13.21 -8.15 2.92
C VAL A 101 14.55 -7.49 2.69
N LYS A 102 15.32 -8.05 1.75
CA LYS A 102 16.64 -7.55 1.35
C LYS A 102 16.51 -6.66 0.13
N ILE A 103 17.23 -5.55 0.18
CA ILE A 103 17.30 -4.53 -0.84
C ILE A 103 18.78 -4.34 -1.17
N LYS A 104 19.14 -4.56 -2.42
CA LYS A 104 20.47 -4.27 -2.93
C LYS A 104 20.53 -2.83 -3.40
N LEU A 105 21.59 -2.16 -2.99
CA LEU A 105 21.93 -0.81 -3.40
C LEU A 105 23.06 -0.88 -4.43
N SER A 106 22.85 -0.24 -5.57
CA SER A 106 23.82 -0.14 -6.65
C SER A 106 24.06 1.32 -6.99
N TYR A 107 25.30 1.68 -7.29
CA TYR A 107 25.65 3.04 -7.70
C TYR A 107 25.82 3.12 -9.22
N ASP A 108 25.20 4.12 -9.84
CA ASP A 108 25.38 4.45 -11.25
C ASP A 108 26.34 5.64 -11.38
N GLU A 109 27.52 5.38 -11.94
CA GLU A 109 28.54 6.41 -12.21
C GLU A 109 28.09 7.47 -13.22
N THR A 110 27.20 7.11 -14.15
CA THR A 110 26.74 8.01 -15.22
C THR A 110 25.79 9.06 -14.68
N LEU A 111 24.93 8.66 -13.74
CA LEU A 111 23.87 9.50 -13.20
C LEU A 111 24.20 10.08 -11.81
N ASP A 112 25.33 9.68 -11.22
CA ASP A 112 25.74 9.99 -9.83
C ASP A 112 24.61 9.72 -8.83
N LYS A 113 24.01 8.53 -8.94
CA LYS A 113 22.84 8.13 -8.16
C LYS A 113 22.92 6.70 -7.67
N VAL A 114 22.32 6.47 -6.51
CA VAL A 114 22.07 5.14 -5.97
C VAL A 114 20.69 4.65 -6.39
N TYR A 115 20.63 3.37 -6.75
CA TYR A 115 19.43 2.63 -7.14
C TYR A 115 19.21 1.47 -6.19
N ALA A 116 17.93 1.17 -5.91
CA ALA A 116 17.54 0.07 -5.04
C ALA A 116 16.76 -1.00 -5.80
N GLU A 117 17.07 -2.27 -5.55
CA GLU A 117 16.32 -3.42 -6.08
C GLU A 117 16.12 -4.50 -5.01
N ILE A 118 15.01 -5.24 -5.06
CA ILE A 118 14.72 -6.34 -4.12
C ILE A 118 15.53 -7.58 -4.53
N VAL A 119 16.06 -8.33 -3.57
CA VAL A 119 16.87 -9.56 -3.79
C VAL A 119 16.36 -10.75 -2.98
#